data_AF-A0A5C2HM13-F1
#
_entry.id   AF-A0A5C2HM13-F1
#
_cell.length_a   1.000
_cell.length_b   1.000
_cell.length_c   1.000
_cell.angle_alpha   90.00
_cell.angle_beta   90.00
_cell.angle_gamma   90.00
#
_symmetry.space_group_name_H-M   'P 1'
#
loop_
_entity.id
_entity.type
_entity.pdbx_description
1 polymer ?
#
loop_
_entity_poly.entity_id
_entity_poly.type
_entity_poly.pdbx_seq_one_letter_code
_entity_poly.pdbx_strand_id
1 'polypeptide(L)'
;MKNIFTKKTVLALALVSTLSTALYAQNGQMRNNNSQDCYMQNGDRGMMNNKNSYNKSEMQGMYIFSQLSLTNDQKTKIREIVRESRAKMVHPYDAFTKNSFDKDKFIKMKKEQREQKIEIQAEIMEKAYKVLDAKQKEQLRVLLDIRKEKHNQRFSNK
;
A
#
# COMPACT_ATOMS: atom_id res chain seq x y z
N MET A 1 39.84 -37.13 -19.15
CA MET A 1 40.15 -36.51 -17.83
C MET A 1 39.00 -35.57 -17.48
N LYS A 2 38.17 -35.95 -16.49
CA LYS A 2 37.88 -35.22 -15.22
C LYS A 2 37.41 -33.76 -15.44
N ASN A 3 36.33 -33.22 -14.87
CA ASN A 3 35.35 -33.64 -13.85
C ASN A 3 34.36 -32.44 -13.74
N ILE A 4 33.04 -32.65 -13.75
CA ILE A 4 32.13 -32.77 -12.57
C ILE A 4 31.44 -31.44 -12.16
N PHE A 5 30.10 -31.47 -12.27
CA PHE A 5 29.06 -30.93 -11.37
C PHE A 5 29.16 -29.46 -10.93
N THR A 6 28.10 -28.64 -11.08
CA THR A 6 26.93 -28.63 -10.17
C THR A 6 25.88 -27.64 -10.70
N LYS A 7 24.69 -28.08 -11.12
CA LYS A 7 23.43 -28.23 -10.35
C LYS A 7 22.83 -26.91 -9.78
N LYS A 8 21.53 -26.71 -10.08
CA LYS A 8 20.49 -25.84 -9.44
C LYS A 8 20.29 -24.50 -10.17
N THR A 9 19.15 -24.12 -10.77
CA THR A 9 17.77 -24.62 -10.73
C THR A 9 17.03 -24.14 -11.98
N VAL A 10 16.49 -25.07 -12.77
CA VAL A 10 15.37 -24.82 -13.67
C VAL A 10 14.17 -24.50 -12.77
N LEU A 11 13.85 -23.22 -12.60
CA LEU A 11 12.68 -22.79 -11.84
C LEU A 11 11.45 -22.95 -12.75
N ALA A 12 10.98 -24.18 -12.88
CA ALA A 12 9.73 -24.49 -13.58
C ALA A 12 8.56 -23.87 -12.81
N LEU A 13 8.12 -22.70 -13.27
CA LEU A 13 6.85 -22.07 -12.89
C LEU A 13 5.70 -22.92 -13.45
N ALA A 14 5.20 -23.86 -12.65
CA ALA A 14 3.94 -24.55 -12.92
C ALA A 14 3.00 -24.36 -11.72
N LEU A 15 2.29 -23.24 -11.69
CA LEU A 15 1.04 -23.09 -10.96
C LEU A 15 -0.07 -22.91 -11.99
N VAL A 16 -0.60 -24.04 -12.48
CA VAL A 16 -1.85 -24.07 -13.21
C VAL A 16 -2.98 -24.19 -12.20
N SER A 17 -3.65 -23.07 -11.93
CA SER A 17 -5.10 -23.05 -11.72
C SER A 17 -5.66 -21.89 -12.54
N THR A 18 -6.47 -22.27 -13.52
CA THR A 18 -7.04 -21.40 -14.55
C THR A 18 -7.87 -20.27 -13.95
N LEU A 19 -7.36 -19.04 -14.04
CA LEU A 19 -8.18 -17.82 -13.97
C LEU A 19 -8.56 -17.45 -15.41
N SER A 20 -9.70 -17.98 -15.87
CA SER A 20 -10.32 -17.63 -17.14
C SER A 20 -10.98 -16.24 -17.05
N THR A 21 -10.17 -15.17 -17.06
CA THR A 21 -10.68 -13.85 -17.42
C THR A 21 -10.46 -13.64 -18.90
N ALA A 22 -11.51 -13.91 -19.67
CA ALA A 22 -11.63 -13.42 -21.04
C ALA A 22 -11.72 -11.89 -21.00
N LEU A 23 -10.57 -11.21 -21.07
CA LEU A 23 -10.50 -9.78 -21.36
C LEU A 23 -10.46 -9.63 -22.87
N TYR A 24 -11.65 -9.47 -23.47
CA TYR A 24 -11.77 -8.95 -24.83
C TYR A 24 -11.46 -7.44 -24.78
N ALA A 25 -10.23 -7.07 -25.09
CA ALA A 25 -9.85 -5.69 -25.32
C ALA A 25 -10.25 -5.30 -26.75
N GLN A 26 -11.46 -4.77 -26.93
CA GLN A 26 -11.82 -4.08 -28.17
C GLN A 26 -11.33 -2.63 -28.09
N ASN A 27 -10.33 -2.38 -28.92
CA ASN A 27 -9.68 -1.11 -29.18
C ASN A 27 -10.67 0.01 -29.53
N GLY A 28 -10.28 1.21 -29.09
CA GLY A 28 -10.28 2.37 -29.97
C GLY A 28 -11.49 3.27 -29.86
N GLN A 29 -11.32 4.41 -29.19
CA GLN A 29 -11.27 5.66 -29.93
C GLN A 29 -10.64 6.77 -29.08
N MET A 30 -9.55 7.32 -29.62
CA MET A 30 -8.97 8.58 -29.22
C MET A 30 -10.00 9.70 -29.43
N ARG A 31 -10.22 10.54 -28.43
CA ARG A 31 -10.52 11.96 -28.66
C ARG A 31 -9.72 12.83 -27.71
N ASN A 32 -8.64 13.32 -28.29
CA ASN A 32 -7.96 14.56 -27.96
C ASN A 32 -9.00 15.69 -27.85
N ASN A 33 -8.95 16.50 -26.79
CA ASN A 33 -9.23 17.93 -26.89
C ASN A 33 -8.72 18.65 -25.64
N ASN A 34 -7.71 19.49 -25.88
CA ASN A 34 -7.39 20.68 -25.11
C ASN A 34 -8.66 21.49 -24.82
N SER A 35 -8.93 21.78 -23.56
CA SER A 35 -9.49 23.06 -23.15
C SER A 35 -9.25 23.24 -21.66
N GLN A 36 -8.29 24.11 -21.33
CA GLN A 36 -8.34 24.91 -20.11
C GLN A 36 -9.69 25.62 -20.10
N ASP A 37 -10.56 25.30 -19.16
CA ASP A 37 -11.61 26.22 -18.74
C ASP A 37 -12.05 25.88 -17.32
N CYS A 38 -11.65 26.76 -16.42
CA CYS A 38 -11.99 26.76 -15.01
C CYS A 38 -13.36 27.41 -14.85
N TYR A 39 -14.45 26.69 -15.13
CA TYR A 39 -15.79 27.18 -14.83
C TYR A 39 -16.55 26.16 -13.98
N MET A 40 -16.81 26.58 -12.74
CA MET A 40 -17.84 25.98 -11.90
C MET A 40 -19.18 26.05 -12.62
N GLN A 41 -19.73 24.90 -12.98
CA GLN A 41 -21.12 24.79 -13.40
C GLN A 41 -21.81 23.75 -12.52
N ASN A 42 -22.72 24.26 -11.69
CA ASN A 42 -23.69 23.48 -10.96
C ASN A 42 -24.47 22.61 -11.95
N GLY A 43 -24.51 21.30 -11.69
CA GLY A 43 -25.29 20.36 -12.47
C GLY A 43 -25.25 18.98 -11.84
N ASP A 44 -26.37 18.57 -11.26
CA ASP A 44 -26.66 17.18 -10.93
C ASP A 44 -26.39 16.27 -12.12
N ARG A 45 -25.23 15.57 -12.11
CA ARG A 45 -24.97 14.32 -12.83
C ARG A 45 -23.56 13.83 -12.49
N GLY A 46 -23.49 12.66 -11.86
CA GLY A 46 -22.25 11.90 -11.73
C GLY A 46 -21.58 12.05 -10.38
N MET A 47 -22.25 11.62 -9.31
CA MET A 47 -21.53 10.97 -8.20
C MET A 47 -20.87 9.70 -8.76
N MET A 48 -19.75 9.88 -9.46
CA MET A 48 -18.80 8.81 -9.72
C MET A 48 -18.50 8.20 -8.35
N ASN A 49 -18.79 6.91 -8.23
CA ASN A 49 -18.46 6.06 -7.10
C ASN A 49 -16.94 6.09 -6.84
N ASN A 50 -16.47 7.17 -6.23
CA ASN A 50 -15.13 7.28 -5.69
C ASN A 50 -15.14 6.65 -4.29
N LYS A 51 -15.61 5.40 -4.21
CA LYS A 51 -15.44 4.58 -3.03
C LYS A 51 -13.94 4.29 -2.91
N ASN A 52 -13.30 5.06 -2.02
CA ASN A 52 -11.99 4.78 -1.40
C ASN A 52 -10.73 5.18 -2.19
N SER A 53 -10.67 6.41 -2.71
CA SER A 53 -9.39 7.04 -3.10
C SER A 53 -8.81 7.97 -2.02
N TYR A 54 -9.20 7.81 -0.76
CA TYR A 54 -8.55 8.51 0.35
C TYR A 54 -7.27 7.77 0.77
N ASN A 55 -6.12 8.45 0.61
CA ASN A 55 -4.88 8.16 1.33
C ASN A 55 -4.24 6.78 1.12
N LYS A 56 -4.17 6.32 -0.13
CA LYS A 56 -3.47 5.07 -0.46
C LYS A 56 -1.95 5.14 -0.27
N SER A 57 -1.29 6.28 -0.04
CA SER A 57 0.20 6.30 0.02
C SER A 57 0.76 5.96 1.40
N GLU A 58 0.12 6.40 2.50
CA GLU A 58 0.70 6.26 3.85
C GLU A 58 0.32 4.93 4.53
N MET A 59 -0.84 4.35 4.19
CA MET A 59 -1.27 3.02 4.67
C MET A 59 -0.74 1.86 3.83
N GLN A 60 0.01 2.17 2.80
CA GLN A 60 0.29 1.24 1.73
C GLN A 60 1.19 0.09 2.22
N GLY A 61 2.10 0.33 3.18
CA GLY A 61 2.91 -0.72 3.80
C GLY A 61 2.05 -1.73 4.56
N MET A 62 1.12 -1.26 5.38
CA MET A 62 0.27 -2.11 6.24
C MET A 62 -0.74 -2.94 5.47
N TYR A 63 -1.23 -2.43 4.34
CA TYR A 63 -2.19 -3.15 3.52
C TYR A 63 -1.63 -4.47 2.96
N ILE A 64 -0.30 -4.65 2.90
CA ILE A 64 0.29 -5.86 2.34
C ILE A 64 -0.10 -7.13 3.12
N PHE A 65 -0.21 -7.04 4.44
CA PHE A 65 -0.63 -8.19 5.26
C PHE A 65 -2.07 -8.62 4.97
N SER A 66 -2.94 -7.69 4.55
CA SER A 66 -4.32 -8.00 4.18
C SER A 66 -4.45 -8.81 2.88
N GLN A 67 -3.38 -8.89 2.09
CA GLN A 67 -3.30 -9.63 0.84
C GLN A 67 -2.81 -11.08 1.04
N LEU A 68 -2.37 -11.42 2.25
CA LEU A 68 -1.92 -12.77 2.59
C LEU A 68 -3.11 -13.68 2.92
N SER A 69 -2.93 -14.98 2.73
CA SER A 69 -3.90 -16.00 3.14
C SER A 69 -3.88 -16.20 4.66
N LEU A 70 -4.33 -15.20 5.41
CA LEU A 70 -4.36 -15.21 6.88
C LEU A 70 -5.57 -15.95 7.46
N THR A 71 -5.37 -16.64 8.57
CA THR A 71 -6.48 -17.15 9.40
C THR A 71 -7.21 -15.99 10.09
N ASN A 72 -8.42 -16.25 10.60
CA ASN A 72 -9.19 -15.23 11.31
C ASN A 72 -8.47 -14.75 12.58
N ASP A 73 -7.82 -15.65 13.31
CA ASP A 73 -7.07 -15.31 14.52
C ASP A 73 -5.86 -14.42 14.20
N GLN A 74 -5.12 -14.73 13.13
CA GLN A 74 -4.00 -13.91 12.68
C GLN A 74 -4.47 -12.52 12.25
N LYS A 75 -5.60 -12.42 11.54
CA LYS A 75 -6.21 -11.13 11.16
C LYS A 75 -6.57 -10.29 12.39
N THR A 76 -7.16 -10.91 13.42
CA THR A 76 -7.50 -10.23 14.67
C THR A 76 -6.25 -9.73 15.38
N LYS A 77 -5.24 -10.60 15.57
CA LYS A 77 -3.96 -10.22 16.21
C LYS A 77 -3.27 -9.08 15.47
N ILE A 78 -3.19 -9.14 14.14
CA ILE A 78 -2.58 -8.07 13.33
C ILE A 78 -3.38 -6.77 13.46
N ARG A 79 -4.72 -6.83 13.51
CA ARG A 79 -5.56 -5.64 13.72
C ARG A 79 -5.31 -5.01 15.09
N GLU A 80 -5.17 -5.81 16.13
CA GLU A 80 -4.84 -5.34 17.49
C GLU A 80 -3.45 -4.68 17.53
N ILE A 81 -2.43 -5.33 16.96
CA ILE A 81 -1.08 -4.77 16.81
C ILE A 81 -1.13 -3.39 16.14
N VAL A 82 -1.89 -3.25 15.04
CA VAL A 82 -2.06 -1.98 14.34
C VAL A 82 -2.74 -0.93 15.22
N ARG A 83 -3.81 -1.32 15.93
CA ARG A 83 -4.57 -0.42 16.81
C ARG A 83 -3.69 0.11 17.94
N GLU A 84 -3.01 -0.78 18.65
CA GLU A 84 -2.15 -0.45 19.80
C GLU A 84 -0.96 0.40 19.39
N SER A 85 -0.28 0.06 18.30
CA SER A 85 0.87 0.83 17.84
C SER A 85 0.47 2.25 17.43
N ARG A 86 -0.70 2.41 16.78
CA ARG A 86 -1.19 3.73 16.36
C ARG A 86 -1.75 4.59 17.49
N ALA A 87 -2.21 3.99 18.58
CA ALA A 87 -2.69 4.74 19.74
C ALA A 87 -1.60 5.64 20.34
N LYS A 88 -0.31 5.34 20.07
CA LYS A 88 0.85 6.13 20.50
C LYS A 88 1.15 7.35 19.62
N MET A 89 0.45 7.51 18.48
CA MET A 89 0.79 8.54 17.50
C MET A 89 0.35 9.93 17.97
N VAL A 90 1.27 10.89 17.93
CA VAL A 90 0.96 12.30 18.15
C VAL A 90 0.16 12.86 16.97
N HIS A 91 -0.86 13.67 17.30
CA HIS A 91 -1.70 14.36 16.33
C HIS A 91 -1.58 15.87 16.48
N PRO A 92 -1.46 16.64 15.37
CA PRO A 92 -1.24 18.08 15.43
C PRO A 92 -2.51 18.89 15.75
N TYR A 93 -3.54 18.26 16.33
CA TYR A 93 -4.83 18.92 16.59
C TYR A 93 -4.69 20.03 17.64
N ASP A 94 -3.76 19.88 18.58
CA ASP A 94 -3.51 20.89 19.62
C ASP A 94 -2.91 22.19 19.08
N ALA A 95 -2.52 22.24 17.79
CA ALA A 95 -2.12 23.47 17.13
C ALA A 95 -3.31 24.36 16.72
N PHE A 96 -4.52 23.84 16.82
CA PHE A 96 -5.76 24.56 16.54
C PHE A 96 -6.46 24.90 17.86
N THR A 97 -6.86 26.15 18.01
CA THR A 97 -7.80 26.58 19.04
C THR A 97 -9.11 26.98 18.38
N LYS A 98 -10.11 27.39 19.18
CA LYS A 98 -11.37 27.91 18.63
C LYS A 98 -11.16 29.11 17.69
N ASN A 99 -10.14 29.93 17.95
CA ASN A 99 -10.00 31.25 17.32
C ASN A 99 -8.65 31.46 16.62
N SER A 100 -7.71 30.51 16.71
CA SER A 100 -6.36 30.69 16.18
C SER A 100 -5.71 29.38 15.74
N PHE A 101 -4.71 29.52 14.88
CA PHE A 101 -3.83 28.46 14.44
C PHE A 101 -2.38 28.81 14.79
N ASP A 102 -1.73 27.94 15.56
CA ASP A 102 -0.32 28.06 15.89
C ASP A 102 0.52 27.29 14.86
N LYS A 103 1.09 28.04 13.92
CA LYS A 103 1.90 27.50 12.82
C LYS A 103 3.15 26.77 13.33
N ASP A 104 3.82 27.31 14.35
CA ASP A 104 5.09 26.77 14.83
C ASP A 104 4.86 25.48 15.61
N LYS A 105 3.82 25.46 16.46
CA LYS A 105 3.37 24.23 17.13
C LYS A 105 2.94 23.17 16.12
N PHE A 106 2.22 23.55 15.06
CA PHE A 106 1.85 22.63 14.00
C PHE A 106 3.07 22.01 13.31
N ILE A 107 4.04 22.83 12.89
CA ILE A 107 5.26 22.34 12.24
C ILE A 107 6.03 21.38 13.15
N LYS A 108 6.17 21.72 14.44
CA LYS A 108 6.83 20.86 15.43
C LYS A 108 6.12 19.51 15.55
N MET A 109 4.81 19.52 15.80
CA MET A 109 4.02 18.29 15.96
C MET A 109 3.99 17.45 14.67
N LYS A 110 4.03 18.08 13.49
CA LYS A 110 4.10 17.35 12.21
C LYS A 110 5.45 16.68 11.96
N LYS A 111 6.55 17.27 12.42
CA LYS A 111 7.89 16.64 12.35
C LYS A 111 7.95 15.42 13.27
N GLU A 112 7.55 15.60 14.53
CA GLU A 112 7.47 14.52 15.51
C GLU A 112 6.55 13.38 15.06
N GLN A 113 5.36 13.71 14.54
CA GLN A 113 4.45 12.73 13.96
C GLN A 113 5.11 11.94 12.82
N ARG A 114 5.95 12.57 11.99
CA ARG A 114 6.63 11.88 10.87
C ARG A 114 7.62 10.83 11.41
N GLU A 115 8.40 11.19 12.43
CA GLU A 115 9.37 10.29 13.06
C GLU A 115 8.65 9.11 13.73
N GLN A 116 7.64 9.39 14.56
CA GLN A 116 6.82 8.35 15.20
C GLN A 116 6.12 7.44 14.19
N LYS A 117 5.68 7.96 13.04
CA LYS A 117 5.08 7.12 11.99
C LYS A 117 6.05 6.07 11.47
N ILE A 118 7.34 6.38 11.35
CA ILE A 118 8.36 5.43 10.89
C ILE A 118 8.53 4.34 11.95
N GLU A 119 8.63 4.70 13.23
CA GLU A 119 8.75 3.76 14.34
C GLU A 119 7.53 2.85 14.46
N ILE A 120 6.33 3.42 14.41
CA ILE A 120 5.06 2.68 14.42
C ILE A 120 4.99 1.73 13.21
N GLN A 121 5.45 2.16 12.04
CA GLN A 121 5.49 1.29 10.86
C GLN A 121 6.44 0.11 11.05
N ALA A 122 7.63 0.34 11.60
CA ALA A 122 8.59 -0.72 11.90
C ALA A 122 8.04 -1.69 12.97
N GLU A 123 7.46 -1.15 14.06
CA GLU A 123 6.87 -1.94 15.15
C GLU A 123 5.77 -2.87 14.63
N ILE A 124 4.85 -2.36 13.81
CA ILE A 124 3.78 -3.18 13.23
C ILE A 124 4.36 -4.23 12.28
N MET A 125 5.32 -3.87 11.42
CA MET A 125 5.95 -4.82 10.49
C MET A 125 6.59 -5.98 11.25
N GLU A 126 7.37 -5.69 12.29
CA GLU A 126 8.04 -6.69 13.11
C GLU A 126 7.04 -7.62 13.80
N LYS A 127 6.05 -7.04 14.50
CA LYS A 127 5.05 -7.81 15.26
C LYS A 127 4.14 -8.62 14.34
N ALA A 128 3.67 -8.05 13.23
CA ALA A 128 2.83 -8.76 12.27
C ALA A 128 3.60 -9.88 11.56
N TYR A 129 4.87 -9.67 11.21
CA TYR A 129 5.71 -10.71 10.60
C TYR A 129 5.90 -11.93 11.52
N LYS A 130 6.00 -11.71 12.84
CA LYS A 130 6.08 -12.80 13.85
C LYS A 130 4.80 -13.64 13.94
N VAL A 131 3.64 -13.10 13.56
CA VAL A 131 2.35 -13.81 13.56
C VAL A 131 2.21 -14.76 12.35
N LEU A 132 3.00 -14.54 11.29
CA LEU A 132 2.93 -15.31 10.06
C LEU A 132 3.62 -16.67 10.17
N ASP A 133 3.04 -17.68 9.54
CA ASP A 133 3.70 -18.96 9.29
C ASP A 133 4.73 -18.87 8.14
N ALA A 134 5.46 -19.96 7.90
CA ALA A 134 6.51 -20.01 6.87
C ALA A 134 5.96 -19.74 5.46
N LYS A 135 4.82 -20.33 5.09
CA LYS A 135 4.21 -20.17 3.75
C LYS A 135 3.73 -18.74 3.54
N GLN A 136 3.14 -18.13 4.57
CA GLN A 136 2.69 -16.74 4.53
C GLN A 136 3.86 -15.75 4.42
N LYS A 137 5.02 -16.06 5.02
CA LYS A 137 6.24 -15.27 4.87
C LYS A 137 6.79 -15.33 3.45
N GLU A 138 6.72 -16.49 2.80
CA GLU A 138 7.06 -16.63 1.38
C GLU A 138 6.11 -15.82 0.48
N GLN A 139 4.80 -15.92 0.72
CA GLN A 139 3.79 -15.09 0.03
C GLN A 139 4.10 -13.59 0.18
N LEU A 140 4.42 -13.16 1.40
CA LEU A 140 4.78 -11.78 1.69
C LEU A 140 6.03 -11.35 0.91
N ARG A 141 7.06 -12.20 0.83
CA ARG A 141 8.27 -11.89 0.07
C ARG A 141 7.97 -11.65 -1.40
N VAL A 142 7.18 -12.53 -2.02
CA VAL A 142 6.76 -12.40 -3.43
C VAL A 142 5.98 -11.10 -3.65
N LEU A 143 5.04 -10.76 -2.75
CA LEU A 143 4.28 -9.51 -2.85
C LEU A 143 5.17 -8.26 -2.74
N LEU A 144 6.19 -8.29 -1.87
CA LEU A 144 7.16 -7.20 -1.73
C LEU A 144 8.01 -7.03 -3.00
N ASP A 145 8.46 -8.14 -3.60
CA ASP A 145 9.24 -8.11 -4.83
C ASP A 145 8.42 -7.57 -6.01
N ILE A 146 7.16 -8.01 -6.17
CA ILE A 146 6.23 -7.46 -7.18
C ILE A 146 6.03 -5.96 -6.98
N ARG A 147 5.92 -5.52 -5.73
CA ARG A 147 5.69 -4.12 -5.41
C ARG A 147 6.92 -3.25 -5.70
N LYS A 148 8.11 -3.75 -5.37
CA LYS A 148 9.38 -3.11 -5.73
C LYS A 148 9.48 -2.92 -7.23
N GLU A 149 9.15 -3.95 -8.00
CA GLU A 149 9.18 -3.89 -9.46
C GLU A 149 8.18 -2.86 -10.02
N LYS A 150 6.92 -2.90 -9.58
CA LYS A 150 5.92 -1.89 -9.96
C LYS A 150 6.32 -0.47 -9.57
N HIS A 151 7.00 -0.30 -8.43
CA HIS A 151 7.53 0.98 -8.03
C HIS A 151 8.58 1.46 -9.02
N ASN A 152 9.59 0.63 -9.32
CA ASN A 152 10.66 0.97 -10.26
C ASN A 152 10.11 1.35 -11.64
N GLN A 153 9.21 0.54 -12.22
CA GLN A 153 8.61 0.82 -13.54
C GLN A 153 7.92 2.18 -13.64
N ARG A 154 7.32 2.68 -12.55
CA ARG A 154 6.68 4.01 -12.53
C ARG A 154 7.67 5.15 -12.66
N PHE A 155 8.93 4.94 -12.26
CA PHE A 155 9.99 5.95 -12.32
C PHE A 155 10.93 5.75 -13.51
N SER A 156 10.97 4.56 -14.10
CA SER A 156 11.78 4.26 -15.30
C SER A 156 11.15 4.71 -16.62
N ASN A 157 9.81 4.87 -16.68
CA ASN A 157 9.09 5.24 -17.92
C ASN A 157 9.00 6.77 -18.14
N LYS A 158 10.04 7.52 -17.73
CA LYS A 158 10.22 8.95 -18.02
C LYS A 158 11.53 9.15 -18.74
#